data_AF-H8KAR0-F1
#
_entry.id   AF-H8KAR0-F1
#
_cell.length_a   1.000
_cell.length_b   1.000
_cell.length_c   1.000
_cell.angle_alpha   90.00
_cell.angle_beta   90.00
_cell.angle_gamma   90.00
#
_symmetry.space_group_name_H-M   'P 1'
#
loop_
_entity.id
_entity.type
_entity.pdbx_description
1 polymer ?
#
loop_
_entity_poly.entity_id
_entity_poly.type
_entity_poly.pdbx_seq_one_letter_code
_entity_poly.pdbx_strand_id
1 'polypeptide(L)' 'MTKWVIKFINNAAEKKVQKLTYDLQADFLHLCELLIEFSSHNVGMLHTKNIEGKLWELLFSYG' A
#
# COMPACT_ATOMS: atom_id res chain seq x y z
N MET A 1 -0.88 20.49 8.46
CA MET A 1 -0.86 19.02 8.43
C MET A 1 -0.65 18.57 6.99
N THR A 2 0.47 17.92 6.70
CA THR A 2 0.77 17.43 5.35
C THR A 2 0.01 16.12 5.15
N LYS A 3 -1.09 16.15 4.39
CA LYS A 3 -1.88 14.96 4.11
C LYS A 3 -1.16 14.15 3.03
N TRP A 4 -0.78 12.92 3.35
CA TRP A 4 -0.16 12.03 2.38
C TRP A 4 -1.18 11.60 1.34
N VAL A 5 -0.72 11.49 0.10
CA VAL A 5 -1.54 11.05 -1.04
C VAL A 5 -0.88 9.85 -1.68
N ILE A 6 -1.68 8.82 -1.94
CA ILE A 6 -1.23 7.63 -2.65
C ILE A 6 -1.53 7.84 -4.13
N LYS A 7 -0.54 7.55 -4.97
CA LYS A 7 -0.66 7.64 -6.42
C LYS A 7 -0.16 6.35 -7.04
N PHE A 8 -0.90 5.86 -8.03
CA PHE A 8 -0.37 4.83 -8.92
C PHE A 8 0.71 5.44 -9.81
N ILE A 9 1.81 4.70 -9.98
CA ILE A 9 2.90 5.12 -10.85
C ILE A 9 2.48 5.17 -12.33
N ASN A 10 1.51 4.33 -12.73
CA ASN A 10 0.94 4.29 -14.08
C ASN A 10 -0.42 3.58 -14.10
N ASN A 11 -1.12 3.65 -15.24
CA ASN A 11 -2.41 2.98 -15.44
C ASN A 11 -2.32 1.45 -15.39
N ALA A 12 -1.15 0.86 -15.66
CA ALA A 12 -1.00 -0.59 -15.60
C ALA A 12 -1.03 -1.10 -14.15
N ALA A 13 -0.49 -0.31 -13.20
CA ALA A 13 -0.56 -0.59 -11.77
C ALA A 13 -2.01 -0.52 -11.25
N GLU A 14 -2.75 0.53 -11.63
CA GLU A 14 -4.18 0.65 -11.28
C GLU A 14 -5.00 -0.53 -11.82
N LYS A 15 -4.83 -0.87 -13.10
CA LYS A 15 -5.52 -2.02 -13.71
C LYS A 15 -5.17 -3.36 -13.07
N LYS A 16 -3.96 -3.51 -12.51
CA LYS A 16 -3.59 -4.71 -11.77
C LYS A 16 -4.39 -4.82 -10.47
N VAL A 17 -4.49 -3.74 -9.71
CA VAL A 17 -5.29 -3.71 -8.47
C VAL A 17 -6.76 -3.97 -8.77
N GLN A 18 -7.32 -3.35 -9.81
CA GLN A 18 -8.71 -3.57 -10.22
C GLN A 18 -9.03 -5.01 -10.66
N LYS A 19 -8.01 -5.79 -11.06
CA LYS A 19 -8.17 -7.21 -11.45
C LYS A 19 -8.02 -8.18 -10.28
N LEU A 20 -7.65 -7.70 -9.09
CA LEU A 20 -7.60 -8.54 -7.89
C LEU A 20 -9.01 -8.98 -7.49
N THR A 21 -9.11 -10.04 -6.69
CA THR A 21 -10.38 -10.43 -6.06
C THR A 21 -10.86 -9.33 -5.12
N TYR A 22 -12.17 -9.28 -4.85
CA TYR A 22 -12.75 -8.22 -4.00
C TYR A 22 -12.11 -8.13 -2.61
N ASP A 23 -11.76 -9.27 -2.02
CA ASP A 23 -11.07 -9.33 -0.73
C ASP A 23 -9.68 -8.67 -0.80
N LEU A 24 -8.87 -9.02 -1.80
CA LEU A 24 -7.54 -8.43 -2.00
C LEU A 24 -7.61 -6.93 -2.34
N GLN A 25 -8.68 -6.48 -3.00
CA GLN A 25 -8.92 -5.05 -3.20
C GLN A 25 -9.23 -4.33 -1.88
N ALA A 26 -10.01 -4.96 -1.00
CA ALA A 26 -10.31 -4.41 0.32
C ALA A 26 -9.05 -4.34 1.20
N ASP A 27 -8.22 -5.39 1.19
CA ASP A 27 -6.95 -5.40 1.94
C ASP A 27 -6.00 -4.32 1.41
N PHE A 28 -5.86 -4.20 0.08
CA PHE A 28 -5.08 -3.13 -0.54
C PHE A 28 -5.57 -1.73 -0.14
N LEU A 29 -6.90 -1.51 -0.11
CA LEU A 29 -7.48 -0.24 0.30
C LEU A 29 -7.19 0.04 1.79
N HIS A 30 -7.32 -0.96 2.64
CA HIS A 30 -7.04 -0.86 4.07
C HIS A 30 -5.57 -0.47 4.31
N LEU A 31 -4.63 -1.12 3.63
CA LEU A 31 -3.21 -0.76 3.69
C LEU A 31 -2.97 0.69 3.23
N CYS A 32 -3.67 1.15 2.20
CA CYS A 32 -3.57 2.53 1.73
C CYS A 32 -4.04 3.54 2.79
N GLU A 33 -5.15 3.27 3.49
CA GLU A 33 -5.62 4.11 4.59
C GLU A 33 -4.61 4.17 5.72
N LEU A 34 -4.06 3.02 6.13
CA LEU A 34 -3.02 2.94 7.15
C LEU A 34 -1.77 3.72 6.74
N LEU A 35 -1.33 3.65 5.49
CA LEU A 35 -0.17 4.42 5.01
C LEU A 35 -0.39 5.94 5.06
N ILE A 36 -1.62 6.39 4.82
CA ILE A 36 -2.01 7.81 4.94
C ILE A 36 -2.08 8.23 6.41
N GLU A 37 -2.42 7.33 7.32
CA GLU A 37 -2.50 7.59 8.76
C GLU A 37 -1.11 7.58 9.44
N PHE A 38 -0.25 6.61 9.10
CA PHE A 38 1.01 6.34 9.80
C PHE A 38 2.26 6.98 9.19
N SER A 39 2.07 7.89 8.24
CA SER A 39 2.96 8.29 7.15
C SER A 39 4.44 8.63 7.41
N SER A 40 4.93 8.62 8.65
CA SER A 40 6.37 8.85 8.92
C SER A 40 6.95 8.08 10.11
N HIS A 41 6.15 7.44 10.97
CA HIS A 41 6.67 6.80 12.19
C HIS A 41 6.55 5.28 12.21
N ASN A 42 5.60 4.68 11.50
CA ASN A 42 5.24 3.26 11.73
C ASN A 42 5.08 2.43 10.45
N VAL A 43 5.80 2.76 9.36
CA VAL A 43 5.79 1.91 8.16
C VAL A 43 6.24 0.48 8.50
N GLY A 44 7.18 0.31 9.43
CA GLY A 44 7.64 -1.01 9.89
C GLY A 44 6.61 -1.85 10.67
N MET A 45 5.45 -1.29 11.03
CA MET A 45 4.35 -2.02 11.69
C MET A 45 3.32 -2.56 10.70
N LEU A 46 3.24 -1.97 9.50
CA LEU A 46 2.59 -2.60 8.36
C LEU A 46 3.48 -3.75 7.90
N HIS A 47 2.90 -4.84 7.40
CA HIS A 47 3.61 -5.95 6.76
C HIS A 47 4.42 -5.47 5.55
N THR A 48 5.51 -4.75 5.79
CA THR A 48 6.34 -4.09 4.81
C THR A 48 7.74 -4.64 4.88
N LYS A 49 8.36 -4.79 3.72
CA LYS A 49 9.75 -5.20 3.61
C LYS A 49 10.53 -4.11 2.89
N ASN A 50 11.59 -3.60 3.51
CA ASN A 50 12.49 -2.67 2.84
C ASN A 50 13.22 -3.43 1.72
N ILE A 51 13.18 -2.90 0.49
CA ILE A 51 13.96 -3.44 -0.62
C ILE A 51 15.31 -2.72 -0.67
N GLU A 52 15.27 -1.41 -0.90
CA GLU A 52 16.46 -0.57 -1.05
C GLU A 52 16.09 0.91 -0.87
N GLY A 53 16.83 1.62 -0.03
CA GLY A 53 16.65 3.05 0.19
C GLY A 53 15.22 3.42 0.60
N LYS A 54 14.50 4.12 -0.28
CA LYS A 54 13.10 4.56 -0.07
C LYS A 54 12.06 3.62 -0.68
N LEU A 55 12.48 2.44 -1.15
CA LEU A 55 11.60 1.46 -1.77
C LEU A 55 11.21 0.36 -0.77
N TRP A 56 9.91 0.09 -0.71
CA TRP A 56 9.32 -0.88 0.21
C TRP A 56 8.33 -1.77 -0.55
N GLU A 57 8.33 -3.07 -0.24
CA GLU A 57 7.24 -3.98 -0.61
C GLU A 57 6.17 -3.94 0.47
N LEU A 58 4.91 -3.92 0.05
CA LEU A 58 3.75 -4.14 0.90
C LEU A 58 3.28 -5.57 0.68
N LEU A 59 3.28 -6.35 1.75
CA LEU A 59 2.78 -7.72 1.75
C LEU A 59 1.34 -7.71 2.25
N PHE A 60 0.41 -7.92 1.34
CA PHE A 60 -0.97 -8.28 1.63
C PHE A 60 -1.19 -9.71 1.17
N SER A 61 -1.70 -10.55 2.05
CA SER A 61 -2.00 -11.95 1.73
C SER A 61 -3.36 -12.30 2.29
N TYR A 62 -4.12 -13.03 1.48
CA TYR A 62 -5.18 -13.91 1.96
C TYR A 62 -4.54 -14.86 2.98
N GLY A 63 -5.02 -14.85 4.22
CA GLY A 63 -4.81 -15.96 5.15
C GLY A 63 -5.68 -17.14 4.75
#